data_AF-A0A929YJT3-F1
#
_entry.id   AF-A0A929YJT3-F1
#
_cell.length_a   1.000
_cell.length_b   1.000
_cell.length_c   1.000
_cell.angle_alpha   90.00
_cell.angle_beta   90.00
_cell.angle_gamma   90.00
#
_symmetry.space_group_name_H-M   'P 1'
#
loop_
_entity.id
_entity.type
_entity.pdbx_description
1 polymer ?
#
loop_
_entity_poly.entity_id
_entity_poly.type
_entity_poly.pdbx_seq_one_letter_code
_entity_poly.pdbx_strand_id
1 'polypeptide(L)'
;METLKISSTCLNAPLSAASLAPLLPQGRVERLQVFDTISSTNTYLLQKETYADGMVCLADEQTAGQGRKGRSFLSPKGMGVYLSYLLVPDEEEALFPASSFSTLTAYVCVAVSRAVSRVCGRTPDIKWVN
;
A
#
# COMPACT_ATOMS: atom_id res chain seq x y z
N MET A 1 3.09 -17.14 -17.00
CA MET A 1 3.04 -16.24 -15.83
C MET A 1 4.38 -16.38 -15.15
N GLU A 2 5.28 -15.43 -15.39
CA GLU A 2 6.69 -15.53 -15.05
C GLU A 2 6.86 -15.32 -13.54
N THR A 3 7.38 -16.32 -12.84
CA THR A 3 7.64 -16.24 -11.40
C THR A 3 8.80 -15.26 -11.20
N LEU A 4 8.52 -14.09 -10.64
CA LEU A 4 9.55 -13.17 -10.16
C LEU A 4 10.48 -13.95 -9.21
N LYS A 5 11.68 -14.30 -9.68
CA LYS A 5 12.74 -14.85 -8.84
C LYS A 5 13.30 -13.71 -8.01
N ILE A 6 12.72 -13.48 -6.84
CA ILE A 6 13.22 -12.51 -5.88
C ILE A 6 14.53 -13.09 -5.32
N SER A 7 15.67 -12.49 -5.68
CA SER A 7 16.98 -12.90 -5.18
C SER A 7 17.05 -12.74 -3.66
N SER A 8 17.71 -13.66 -2.94
CA SER A 8 17.91 -13.59 -1.49
C SER A 8 18.65 -12.33 -1.04
N THR A 9 19.35 -11.65 -1.94
CA THR A 9 20.03 -10.37 -1.70
C THR A 9 19.06 -9.19 -1.51
N CYS A 10 17.81 -9.31 -1.96
CA CYS A 10 16.80 -8.24 -1.86
C CYS A 10 16.15 -8.14 -0.47
N LEU A 11 16.29 -9.16 0.38
CA LEU A 11 15.58 -9.24 1.66
C LEU A 11 16.12 -8.30 2.74
N ASN A 12 17.35 -7.78 2.59
CA ASN A 12 18.01 -6.93 3.58
C ASN A 12 18.28 -5.49 3.08
N ALA A 13 17.86 -5.16 1.86
CA ALA A 13 18.01 -3.80 1.35
C ALA A 13 16.90 -2.91 1.94
N PRO A 14 17.21 -1.66 2.34
CA PRO A 14 16.20 -0.74 2.83
C PRO A 14 15.16 -0.48 1.75
N LEU A 15 13.91 -0.41 2.18
CA LEU A 15 12.76 -0.12 1.34
C LEU A 15 12.95 1.27 0.71
N SER A 16 13.20 1.33 -0.59
CA SER A 16 13.52 2.60 -1.28
C SER A 16 12.84 2.68 -2.65
N ALA A 17 12.53 3.90 -3.09
CA ALA A 17 11.95 4.14 -4.41
C ALA A 17 12.84 3.55 -5.52
N ALA A 18 14.16 3.68 -5.40
CA ALA A 18 15.12 3.14 -6.36
C ALA A 18 15.06 1.61 -6.45
N SER A 19 14.93 0.91 -5.31
CA SER A 19 14.81 -0.56 -5.27
C SER A 19 13.48 -1.06 -5.85
N LEU A 20 12.42 -0.26 -5.73
CA LEU A 20 11.07 -0.61 -6.23
C LEU A 20 10.86 -0.24 -7.69
N ALA A 21 11.53 0.80 -8.19
CA ALA A 21 11.40 1.30 -9.55
C ALA A 21 11.44 0.22 -10.66
N PRO A 22 12.40 -0.73 -10.68
CA PRO A 22 12.45 -1.75 -11.73
C PRO A 22 11.34 -2.79 -11.64
N LEU A 23 10.62 -2.87 -10.51
CA LEU A 23 9.54 -3.83 -10.26
C LEU A 23 8.16 -3.25 -10.58
N LEU A 24 8.07 -1.95 -10.83
CA LEU A 24 6.81 -1.25 -11.02
C LEU A 24 6.50 -1.03 -12.50
N PRO A 25 5.22 -1.08 -12.90
CA PRO A 25 4.80 -0.66 -14.24
C PRO A 25 5.22 0.77 -14.56
N GLN A 26 5.35 1.08 -15.85
CA GLN A 26 5.65 2.44 -16.32
C GLN A 26 4.65 3.47 -15.75
N GLY A 27 5.14 4.65 -15.35
CA GLY A 27 4.28 5.73 -14.81
C GLY A 27 3.88 5.57 -13.33
N ARG A 28 4.33 4.50 -12.67
CA ARG A 28 4.07 4.28 -11.23
C ARG A 28 5.15 4.86 -10.31
N VAL A 29 6.39 4.97 -10.80
CA VAL A 29 7.52 5.43 -9.97
C VAL A 29 7.33 6.89 -9.57
N GLU A 30 6.82 7.71 -10.48
CA GLU A 30 6.53 9.14 -10.27
C GLU A 30 5.44 9.38 -9.22
N ARG A 31 4.60 8.36 -8.97
CA ARG A 31 3.52 8.39 -7.99
C ARG A 31 3.92 7.78 -6.64
N LEU A 32 5.11 7.20 -6.53
CA LEU A 32 5.58 6.50 -5.33
C LEU A 32 6.42 7.43 -4.45
N GLN A 33 6.03 7.54 -3.18
CA GLN A 33 6.81 8.21 -2.15
C GLN A 33 7.17 7.19 -1.08
N VAL A 34 8.46 7.09 -0.78
CA VAL A 34 9.00 6.10 0.16
C VAL A 34 9.69 6.83 1.31
N PHE A 35 9.37 6.45 2.54
CA PHE A 35 9.93 7.01 3.75
C PHE A 35 10.56 5.91 4.61
N ASP A 36 11.70 6.20 5.24
CA ASP A 36 12.22 5.31 6.27
C ASP A 36 11.29 5.30 7.49
N THR A 37 10.93 6.48 7.99
CA THR A 37 10.04 6.67 9.14
C THR A 37 9.10 7.84 8.86
N ILE A 38 7.81 7.66 9.16
CA ILE A 38 6.79 8.71 9.07
C ILE A 38 5.82 8.63 10.25
N SER A 39 5.00 9.65 10.50
CA SER A 39 3.93 9.55 11.50
C SER A 39 2.87 8.53 11.07
N SER A 40 2.28 8.72 9.89
CA SER A 40 1.27 7.83 9.31
C SER A 40 1.22 8.05 7.80
N THR A 41 1.36 6.98 7.02
CA THR A 41 1.26 6.99 5.55
C THR A 41 -0.10 7.50 5.09
N ASN A 42 -1.18 7.15 5.80
CA ASN A 42 -2.53 7.56 5.46
C ASN A 42 -2.75 9.05 5.76
N THR A 43 -2.30 9.50 6.94
CA THR A 43 -2.38 10.92 7.32
C THR A 43 -1.57 11.79 6.37
N TYR A 44 -0.40 11.31 5.96
CA TYR A 44 0.44 12.00 4.98
C TYR A 44 -0.28 12.24 3.65
N LEU A 45 -0.95 11.21 3.10
CA LEU A 45 -1.70 11.38 1.85
C LEU A 45 -2.93 12.27 2.01
N LEU A 46 -3.64 12.20 3.15
CA LEU A 46 -4.79 13.06 3.44
C LEU A 46 -4.43 14.55 3.62
N GLN A 47 -3.17 14.87 3.91
CA GLN A 47 -2.68 16.22 4.13
C GLN A 47 -2.03 16.84 2.87
N LYS A 48 -2.02 16.13 1.74
CA LYS A 48 -1.44 16.65 0.50
C LYS A 48 -2.27 17.80 -0.05
N GLU A 49 -1.57 18.86 -0.48
CA GLU A 49 -2.19 20.01 -1.16
C GLU A 49 -2.67 19.67 -2.58
N THR A 50 -2.00 18.70 -3.23
CA THR A 50 -2.32 18.23 -4.57
C THR A 50 -2.56 16.73 -4.55
N TYR A 51 -3.68 16.33 -5.16
CA TYR A 51 -4.09 14.95 -5.28
C TYR A 51 -3.91 14.52 -6.73
N ALA A 52 -2.99 13.59 -6.97
CA ALA A 52 -2.94 12.86 -8.22
C ALA A 52 -3.50 11.46 -7.96
N ASP A 53 -4.42 11.00 -8.81
CA ASP A 53 -4.91 9.63 -8.70
C ASP A 53 -3.73 8.63 -8.76
N GLY A 54 -3.81 7.65 -7.87
CA GLY A 54 -2.86 6.57 -7.76
C GLY A 54 -1.54 6.92 -7.07
N MET A 55 -1.48 8.04 -6.33
CA MET A 55 -0.35 8.31 -5.43
C MET A 55 -0.23 7.23 -4.36
N VAL A 56 1.01 6.81 -4.08
CA VAL A 56 1.34 5.79 -3.09
C VAL A 56 2.30 6.39 -2.08
N CYS A 57 1.97 6.27 -0.80
CA CYS A 57 2.89 6.53 0.30
C CYS A 57 3.22 5.22 0.98
N LEU A 58 4.51 4.92 1.09
CA LEU A 58 4.99 3.68 1.67
C LEU A 58 6.12 3.98 2.65
N ALA A 59 6.14 3.25 3.77
CA ALA A 59 7.10 3.46 4.84
C ALA A 59 7.58 2.15 5.45
N ASP A 60 8.83 2.16 5.92
CA ASP A 60 9.39 1.07 6.72
C ASP A 60 8.97 1.18 8.20
N GLU A 61 8.63 2.38 8.69
CA GLU A 61 8.12 2.61 10.05
C GLU A 61 7.02 3.68 10.10
N GLN A 62 6.00 3.48 10.96
CA GLN A 62 5.05 4.53 11.36
C GLN A 62 5.06 4.77 12.87
N THR A 63 5.32 6.01 13.30
CA THR A 63 5.38 6.40 14.72
C THR A 63 4.00 6.69 15.33
N ALA A 64 3.00 6.96 14.49
CA ALA A 64 1.62 7.26 14.86
C ALA A 64 0.62 6.53 13.94
N GLY A 65 0.89 5.26 13.64
CA GLY A 65 0.02 4.42 12.83
C GLY A 65 -1.40 4.31 13.40
N GLN A 66 -2.40 4.51 12.55
CA GLN A 66 -3.81 4.54 12.95
C GLN A 66 -4.57 3.35 12.40
N GLY A 67 -5.21 2.62 13.30
CA GLY A 67 -6.14 1.53 13.01
C GLY A 67 -7.60 1.99 13.12
N ARG A 68 -8.52 1.08 12.84
CA ARG A 68 -9.95 1.39 12.83
C ARG A 68 -10.45 1.79 14.21
N LYS A 69 -11.42 2.72 14.25
CA LYS A 69 -12.03 3.25 15.48
C LYS A 69 -11.01 3.86 16.45
N GLY A 70 -9.97 4.52 15.91
CA GLY A 70 -8.98 5.23 16.71
C GLY A 70 -7.99 4.35 17.48
N ARG A 71 -7.93 3.05 17.19
CA ARG A 71 -6.93 2.15 17.78
C ARG A 71 -5.56 2.42 17.17
N SER A 72 -4.49 2.22 17.93
CA SER A 72 -3.13 2.26 17.38
C SER A 72 -2.89 1.09 16.42
N PHE A 73 -2.13 1.35 15.36
CA PHE A 73 -1.64 0.34 14.44
C PHE A 73 -0.11 0.27 14.53
N LEU A 74 0.40 -0.73 15.24
CA LEU A 74 1.84 -0.91 15.44
C LEU A 74 2.53 -1.12 14.10
N SER A 75 3.50 -0.25 13.82
CA SER A 75 4.22 -0.24 12.55
C SER A 75 5.73 -0.12 12.75
N PRO A 76 6.38 -1.06 13.47
CA PRO A 76 7.81 -0.99 13.74
C PRO A 76 8.65 -1.21 12.49
N LYS A 77 9.83 -0.60 12.49
CA LYS A 77 10.83 -0.70 11.42
C LYS A 77 11.23 -2.13 11.09
N GLY A 78 11.32 -2.48 9.80
CA GLY A 78 11.82 -3.77 9.34
C GLY A 78 10.90 -4.97 9.61
N MET A 79 9.67 -4.74 10.10
CA MET A 79 8.72 -5.82 10.43
C MET A 79 7.53 -5.91 9.47
N GLY A 80 7.37 -4.96 8.56
CA GLY A 80 6.21 -4.91 7.68
C GLY A 80 6.37 -3.95 6.50
N VAL A 81 5.36 -3.96 5.64
CA VAL A 81 5.21 -2.98 4.55
C VAL A 81 4.01 -2.11 4.90
N TYR A 82 4.25 -0.86 5.28
CA TYR A 82 3.19 0.09 5.62
C TYR A 82 2.92 0.97 4.41
N LEU A 83 1.70 0.89 3.87
CA LEU A 83 1.35 1.53 2.60
C LEU A 83 -0.05 2.15 2.67
N SER A 84 -0.18 3.32 2.05
CA SER A 84 -1.44 3.95 1.71
C SER A 84 -1.49 4.28 0.22
N TYR A 85 -2.66 4.10 -0.40
CA TYR A 85 -2.93 4.38 -1.81
C TYR A 85 -4.03 5.42 -1.91
N LEU A 86 -3.78 6.50 -2.64
CA LEU A 86 -4.76 7.54 -2.90
C LEU A 86 -5.54 7.18 -4.16
N LEU A 87 -6.85 6.98 -4.00
CA LEU A 87 -7.79 6.83 -5.11
C LEU A 87 -8.60 8.11 -5.23
N VAL A 88 -8.50 8.79 -6.37
CA VAL A 88 -9.28 9.98 -6.70
C VAL A 88 -10.20 9.61 -7.86
N PRO A 89 -11.47 9.23 -7.59
CA PRO A 89 -12.39 8.89 -8.66
C PRO A 89 -12.70 10.15 -9.49
N ASP A 90 -12.72 9.99 -10.82
CA ASP A 90 -13.15 11.06 -11.72
C ASP A 90 -14.65 11.33 -11.52
N GLU A 91 -15.02 12.56 -11.17
CA GLU A 91 -16.40 12.90 -10.84
C GLU A 91 -17.36 12.80 -12.03
N GLU A 92 -16.86 12.94 -13.27
CA GLU A 92 -17.65 12.80 -14.50
C GLU A 92 -17.90 11.33 -14.88
N GLU A 93 -16.99 10.42 -14.52
CA GLU A 93 -17.12 8.98 -14.73
C GLU A 93 -17.53 8.30 -13.43
N ALA A 94 -18.77 8.57 -12.97
CA ALA A 94 -19.39 8.05 -11.75
C ALA A 94 -19.56 6.50 -11.72
N LEU A 95 -18.49 5.76 -11.98
CA LEU A 95 -18.37 4.30 -11.92
C LEU A 95 -18.34 3.80 -10.46
N PHE A 96 -18.12 4.69 -9.50
CA PHE A 96 -18.09 4.36 -8.07
C PHE A 96 -18.94 5.35 -7.24
N PRO A 97 -20.26 5.11 -7.13
CA PRO A 97 -21.05 5.84 -6.14
C PRO A 97 -20.45 5.65 -4.74
N ALA A 98 -20.58 6.65 -3.86
CA ALA A 98 -19.96 6.62 -2.54
C ALA A 98 -20.38 5.40 -1.68
N SER A 99 -21.52 4.78 -1.99
CA SER A 99 -21.97 3.52 -1.38
C SER A 99 -21.05 2.32 -1.69
N SER A 100 -20.30 2.36 -2.80
CA SER A 100 -19.39 1.31 -3.25
C SER A 100 -18.05 1.27 -2.50
N PHE A 101 -17.69 2.30 -1.71
CA PHE A 101 -16.45 2.29 -0.92
C PHE A 101 -16.38 1.13 0.08
N SER A 102 -17.52 0.63 0.54
CA SER A 102 -17.59 -0.58 1.38
C SER A 102 -17.00 -1.83 0.70
N THR A 103 -17.09 -1.90 -0.63
CA THR A 103 -16.54 -3.01 -1.43
C THR A 103 -15.04 -2.81 -1.73
N LEU A 104 -14.53 -1.58 -1.63
CA LEU A 104 -13.11 -1.32 -1.88
C LEU A 104 -12.21 -2.10 -0.90
N THR A 105 -12.60 -2.18 0.38
CA THR A 105 -11.87 -3.00 1.36
C THR A 105 -11.82 -4.46 0.93
N ALA A 106 -12.91 -5.02 0.41
CA ALA A 106 -12.96 -6.39 -0.11
C ALA A 106 -11.96 -6.60 -1.26
N TYR A 107 -11.94 -5.68 -2.23
CA TYR A 107 -11.00 -5.74 -3.36
C TYR A 107 -9.54 -5.67 -2.89
N VAL A 108 -9.23 -4.79 -1.93
CA VAL A 108 -7.89 -4.67 -1.36
C VAL A 108 -7.48 -5.95 -0.63
N CYS A 109 -8.37 -6.56 0.18
CA CYS A 109 -8.08 -7.83 0.84
C CYS A 109 -7.72 -8.94 -0.17
N VAL A 110 -8.48 -9.05 -1.26
CA VAL A 110 -8.20 -10.03 -2.33
C VAL A 110 -6.87 -9.73 -3.03
N ALA A 111 -6.58 -8.45 -3.31
CA ALA A 111 -5.32 -8.04 -3.94
C ALA A 111 -4.11 -8.38 -3.05
N VAL A 112 -4.19 -8.07 -1.75
CA VAL A 112 -3.13 -8.39 -0.77
C VAL A 112 -2.97 -9.89 -0.59
N SER A 113 -4.06 -10.65 -0.45
CA SER A 113 -4.00 -12.12 -0.35
C SER A 113 -3.31 -12.74 -1.57
N ARG A 114 -3.66 -12.29 -2.79
CA ARG A 114 -2.99 -12.73 -4.03
C ARG A 114 -1.52 -12.35 -4.07
N ALA A 115 -1.14 -11.15 -3.61
CA ALA A 115 0.26 -10.73 -3.55
C ALA A 115 1.06 -11.61 -2.59
N VAL A 116 0.54 -11.87 -1.39
CA VAL A 116 1.14 -12.75 -0.38
C VAL A 116 1.26 -14.19 -0.91
N SER A 117 0.22 -14.74 -1.57
CA SER A 117 0.31 -16.07 -2.21
C SER A 117 1.45 -16.15 -3.21
N ARG A 118 1.61 -15.12 -4.06
CA ARG A 118 2.63 -15.12 -5.11
C ARG A 118 4.05 -15.04 -4.56
N VAL A 119 4.26 -14.26 -3.50
CA VAL A 119 5.59 -14.00 -2.93
C VAL A 119 5.98 -15.08 -1.91
N CYS A 120 5.04 -15.49 -1.06
CA CYS A 120 5.31 -16.36 0.08
C CYS A 120 4.91 -17.82 -0.15
N GLY A 121 4.22 -18.13 -1.26
CA GLY A 121 3.70 -19.47 -1.55
C GLY A 121 2.60 -19.94 -0.58
N ARG A 122 1.98 -19.02 0.17
CA ARG A 122 0.93 -19.30 1.15
C ARG A 122 -0.27 -18.39 0.91
N THR A 123 -1.46 -18.96 0.88
CA THR A 123 -2.70 -18.21 0.70
C THR A 123 -3.30 -17.87 2.06
N PRO A 124 -3.31 -16.59 2.48
CA PRO A 124 -3.95 -16.20 3.71
C PRO A 124 -5.48 -16.20 3.54
N ASP A 125 -6.19 -16.65 4.56
CA ASP A 125 -7.63 -16.46 4.70
C ASP A 125 -7.97 -15.00 4.98
N ILE A 126 -9.20 -14.59 4.62
CA ILE A 126 -9.71 -13.24 4.84
C ILE A 126 -10.68 -13.26 6.01
N LYS A 127 -10.36 -12.52 7.08
CA LYS A 127 -11.26 -12.28 8.20
C LYS A 127 -12.03 -10.98 8.00
N TRP A 128 -13.35 -11.06 7.89
CA TRP A 128 -14.20 -9.88 7.68
C TRP A 128 -14.32 -8.96 8.89
N VAL A 129 -14.52 -7.68 8.59
CA VAL A 129 -14.15 -6.55 9.45
C VAL A 129 -13.24 -5.63 8.67
N ASN A 130 -12.00 -6.09 8.59
CA ASN A 130 -10.82 -5.55 7.92
C ASN A 130 -9.65 -6.48 8.25
#